data_AF-A0A927ZJZ3-F1
#
_entry.id   AF-A0A927ZJZ3-F1
#
_cell.length_a   1.000
_cell.length_b   1.000
_cell.length_c   1.000
_cell.angle_alpha   90.00
_cell.angle_beta   90.00
_cell.angle_gamma   90.00
#
_symmetry.space_group_name_H-M   'P 1'
#
loop_
_entity.id
_entity.type
_entity.pdbx_description
1 polymer ?
#
loop_
_entity_poly.entity_id
_entity_poly.type
_entity_poly.pdbx_seq_one_letter_code
_entity_poly.pdbx_strand_id
1 'polypeptide(L)'
;MSLDNIDKVQGVIIRLRRNEDLSASKNELIAMLEELLRKEKLEDKKKKLAGKYGLKMNEDTERRLNTMCNISELVLEEGLQQGTIKTLIDLVKDGLLDIEIAAERANLTVEEFKVLMEKK
;
A
#
# COMPACT_ATOMS: atom_id res chain seq x y z
N MET A 1 1.47 1.39 33.08
CA MET A 1 0.38 1.12 32.11
C MET A 1 0.06 -0.36 32.19
N SER A 2 -1.04 -0.75 32.84
CA SER A 2 -1.61 -2.09 32.67
C SER A 2 -2.43 -2.09 31.39
N LEU A 3 -2.15 -3.05 30.50
CA LEU A 3 -2.95 -3.26 29.28
C LEU A 3 -4.06 -4.26 29.62
N ASP A 4 -5.07 -3.79 30.32
CA ASP A 4 -6.25 -4.57 30.72
C ASP A 4 -7.23 -4.68 29.54
N ASN A 5 -6.89 -5.47 28.51
CA ASN A 5 -7.79 -6.05 27.48
C ASN A 5 -7.01 -6.57 26.24
N ILE A 6 -6.03 -7.47 26.42
CA ILE A 6 -5.56 -8.28 25.29
C ILE A 6 -5.95 -9.73 25.57
N ASP A 7 -7.24 -10.01 25.44
CA ASP A 7 -7.78 -11.36 25.38
C ASP A 7 -7.23 -12.05 24.13
N LYS A 8 -6.03 -12.63 24.22
CA LYS A 8 -5.34 -13.46 23.21
C LYS A 8 -5.46 -12.97 21.75
N VAL A 9 -4.52 -12.13 21.33
CA VAL A 9 -4.26 -11.93 19.89
C VAL A 9 -3.50 -13.14 19.35
N GLN A 10 -4.17 -13.98 18.56
CA GLN A 10 -3.53 -15.04 17.78
C GLN A 10 -3.31 -14.54 16.35
N GLY A 11 -2.05 -14.43 15.94
CA GLY A 11 -1.66 -13.99 14.59
C GLY A 11 -0.99 -15.11 13.81
N VAL A 12 -1.28 -15.22 12.52
CA VAL A 12 -0.56 -16.08 11.57
C VAL A 12 0.25 -15.18 10.65
N ILE A 13 1.58 -15.31 10.66
CA ILE A 13 2.47 -14.56 9.77
C ILE A 13 2.78 -15.45 8.56
N ILE A 14 2.30 -15.03 7.39
CA ILE A 14 2.58 -15.70 6.12
C ILE A 14 3.56 -14.83 5.34
N ARG A 15 4.76 -15.35 5.08
CA ARG A 15 5.75 -14.67 4.24
C ARG A 15 5.47 -14.98 2.78
N LEU A 16 5.12 -13.94 2.02
CA LEU A 16 4.97 -14.03 0.57
C LEU A 16 6.30 -13.72 -0.15
N ARG A 17 6.46 -14.22 -1.37
CA ARG A 17 7.66 -13.97 -2.18
C ARG A 17 7.49 -12.62 -2.90
N ARG A 18 8.54 -11.79 -2.91
CA ARG A 18 8.61 -10.60 -3.77
C ARG A 18 9.19 -11.00 -5.11
N ASN A 19 8.34 -11.32 -6.09
CA ASN A 19 8.76 -11.32 -7.50
C ASN A 19 7.56 -11.47 -8.45
N GLU A 20 7.42 -10.55 -9.39
CA GLU A 20 6.34 -10.56 -10.39
C GLU A 20 6.58 -11.59 -11.52
N ASP A 21 7.82 -12.06 -11.66
CA ASP A 21 8.32 -12.94 -12.75
C ASP A 21 8.60 -14.40 -12.35
N LEU A 22 8.20 -14.83 -11.15
CA LEU A 22 8.39 -16.23 -10.74
C LEU A 22 7.19 -17.11 -11.12
N SER A 23 7.48 -18.37 -11.45
CA SER A 23 6.45 -19.40 -11.54
C SER A 23 5.65 -19.52 -10.24
N ALA A 24 4.38 -19.89 -10.38
CA ALA A 24 3.44 -20.00 -9.26
C ALA A 24 4.06 -20.79 -8.09
N SER A 25 3.79 -20.36 -6.85
CA SER A 25 4.36 -21.01 -5.68
C SER A 25 3.97 -22.48 -5.64
N LYS A 26 4.89 -23.35 -5.22
CA LYS A 26 4.58 -24.77 -4.96
C LYS A 26 3.53 -24.94 -3.87
N ASN A 27 3.43 -23.96 -2.96
CA ASN A 27 2.40 -23.94 -1.93
C ASN A 27 1.17 -23.20 -2.47
N GLU A 28 0.05 -23.91 -2.54
CA GLU A 28 -1.20 -23.43 -3.13
C GLU A 28 -1.77 -22.21 -2.42
N LEU A 29 -1.72 -22.16 -1.07
CA LEU A 29 -2.15 -20.98 -0.30
C LEU A 29 -1.27 -19.77 -0.62
N ILE A 30 0.05 -19.95 -0.68
CA ILE A 30 0.98 -18.88 -1.02
C ILE A 30 0.72 -18.41 -2.46
N ALA A 31 0.52 -19.33 -3.42
CA ALA A 31 0.21 -18.98 -4.80
C ALA A 31 -1.12 -18.22 -4.94
N MET A 32 -2.14 -18.62 -4.16
CA MET A 32 -3.42 -17.92 -4.11
C MET A 32 -3.26 -16.52 -3.53
N LEU A 33 -2.51 -16.36 -2.44
CA LEU A 33 -2.25 -15.06 -1.80
C LEU A 33 -1.34 -14.16 -2.66
N GLU A 34 -0.48 -14.73 -3.49
CA GLU A 34 0.32 -14.02 -4.50
C GLU A 34 -0.53 -13.55 -5.70
N GLU A 35 -1.59 -14.28 -6.07
CA GLU A 35 -2.53 -13.90 -7.13
C GLU A 35 -3.61 -12.90 -6.66
N LEU A 36 -4.14 -13.12 -5.44
CA LEU A 36 -4.62 -12.04 -4.57
C LEU A 36 -3.48 -11.02 -4.41
N LEU A 37 -3.54 -9.81 -3.87
CA LEU A 37 -2.36 -8.90 -3.78
C LEU A 37 -1.58 -8.51 -5.07
N ARG A 38 -1.54 -9.28 -6.16
CA ARG A 38 -0.93 -8.89 -7.45
C ARG A 38 -1.59 -7.61 -7.94
N LYS A 39 -0.77 -6.72 -8.51
CA LYS A 39 -1.22 -5.45 -9.09
C LYS A 39 -1.79 -5.70 -10.48
N GLU A 40 -3.04 -6.18 -10.51
CA GLU A 40 -3.80 -6.46 -11.72
C GLU A 40 -5.23 -5.94 -11.57
N LYS A 41 -5.96 -5.85 -12.70
CA LYS A 41 -7.36 -5.45 -12.68
C LYS A 41 -8.19 -6.43 -11.85
N LEU A 42 -9.12 -5.88 -11.06
CA LEU A 42 -10.01 -6.65 -10.20
C LEU A 42 -10.73 -7.77 -10.96
N GLU A 43 -11.18 -7.50 -12.19
CA GLU A 43 -11.90 -8.48 -13.02
C GLU A 43 -11.05 -9.70 -13.41
N ASP A 44 -9.78 -9.49 -13.75
CA ASP A 44 -8.87 -10.59 -14.09
C ASP A 44 -8.53 -11.42 -12.85
N LYS A 45 -8.34 -10.72 -11.72
CA LYS A 45 -8.09 -11.32 -10.41
C LYS A 45 -9.25 -12.18 -9.95
N LYS A 46 -10.50 -11.71 -10.10
CA LYS A 46 -11.72 -12.47 -9.80
C LYS A 46 -11.77 -13.77 -10.58
N LYS A 47 -11.55 -13.70 -11.90
CA LYS A 47 -11.58 -14.89 -12.78
C LYS A 47 -10.53 -15.91 -12.38
N LYS A 48 -9.30 -15.49 -12.10
CA LYS A 48 -8.21 -16.38 -11.70
C LYS A 48 -8.45 -17.01 -10.32
N LEU A 49 -8.91 -16.22 -9.35
CA LEU A 49 -9.20 -16.69 -7.99
C LEU A 49 -10.37 -17.69 -7.96
N ALA A 50 -11.44 -17.41 -8.69
CA ALA A 50 -12.59 -18.31 -8.81
C ALA A 50 -12.24 -19.58 -9.61
N GLY A 51 -11.55 -19.44 -10.73
CA GLY A 51 -11.26 -20.55 -11.64
C GLY A 51 -10.17 -21.49 -11.14
N LYS A 52 -9.01 -20.95 -10.73
CA LYS A 52 -7.83 -21.75 -10.38
C LYS A 52 -7.83 -22.23 -8.94
N TYR A 53 -8.37 -21.43 -8.03
CA TYR A 53 -8.29 -21.66 -6.58
C TYR A 53 -9.66 -21.91 -5.92
N GLY A 54 -10.74 -21.96 -6.72
CA GLY A 54 -12.09 -22.26 -6.22
C GLY A 54 -12.64 -21.23 -5.24
N LEU A 55 -12.11 -20.00 -5.23
CA LEU A 55 -12.59 -18.95 -4.33
C LEU A 55 -14.01 -18.54 -4.76
N LYS A 56 -15.00 -18.85 -3.93
CA LYS A 56 -16.41 -18.48 -4.21
C LYS A 56 -16.54 -16.97 -4.20
N MET A 57 -16.79 -16.37 -5.37
CA MET A 57 -17.21 -14.97 -5.45
C MET A 57 -18.68 -14.86 -5.07
N ASN A 58 -18.92 -14.39 -3.86
CA ASN A 58 -20.20 -13.82 -3.45
C ASN A 58 -20.07 -12.29 -3.38
N GLU A 59 -21.20 -11.58 -3.30
CA GLU A 59 -21.22 -10.11 -3.26
C GLU A 59 -20.32 -9.53 -2.14
N ASP A 60 -20.29 -10.19 -0.98
CA ASP A 60 -19.44 -9.78 0.14
C ASP A 60 -17.94 -9.93 -0.14
N THR A 61 -17.53 -11.06 -0.74
CA THR A 61 -16.12 -11.33 -1.08
C THR A 61 -15.68 -10.38 -2.18
N GLU A 62 -16.51 -10.15 -3.19
CA GLU A 62 -16.21 -9.18 -4.24
C GLU A 62 -16.07 -7.76 -3.69
N ARG A 63 -16.97 -7.34 -2.80
CA ARG A 63 -16.89 -6.03 -2.15
C ARG A 63 -15.59 -5.90 -1.36
N ARG A 64 -15.23 -6.89 -0.55
CA ARG A 64 -13.98 -6.88 0.23
C ARG A 64 -12.74 -6.84 -0.65
N LEU A 65 -12.72 -7.60 -1.75
CA LEU A 65 -11.63 -7.57 -2.71
C LEU A 65 -11.46 -6.19 -3.35
N ASN A 66 -12.57 -5.57 -3.75
CA ASN A 66 -12.55 -4.22 -4.32
C ASN A 66 -12.04 -3.18 -3.30
N THR A 67 -12.57 -3.23 -2.07
CA THR A 67 -12.12 -2.35 -0.98
C THR A 67 -10.62 -2.52 -0.72
N MET A 68 -10.11 -3.75 -0.70
CA MET A 68 -8.70 -4.01 -0.47
C MET A 68 -7.79 -3.47 -1.58
N CYS A 69 -8.17 -3.64 -2.86
CA CYS A 69 -7.43 -3.06 -3.98
C CYS A 69 -7.35 -1.53 -3.86
N ASN A 70 -8.49 -0.88 -3.61
CA ASN A 70 -8.55 0.58 -3.47
C ASN A 70 -7.72 1.09 -2.28
N ILE A 71 -7.76 0.41 -1.13
CA ILE A 71 -6.95 0.78 0.03
C ILE A 71 -5.46 0.61 -0.29
N SER A 72 -5.08 -0.47 -0.96
CA SER A 72 -3.68 -0.73 -1.29
C SER A 72 -3.12 0.31 -2.26
N GLU A 73 -3.94 0.76 -3.21
CA GLU A 73 -3.61 1.84 -4.14
C GLU A 73 -3.52 3.19 -3.43
N LEU A 74 -4.50 3.53 -2.59
CA LEU A 74 -4.50 4.77 -1.81
C LEU A 74 -3.28 4.86 -0.88
N VAL A 75 -3.01 3.82 -0.10
CA VAL A 75 -1.85 3.80 0.82
C VAL A 75 -0.53 3.90 0.06
N LEU A 76 -0.43 3.27 -1.11
CA LEU A 76 0.76 3.39 -1.95
C LEU A 76 0.92 4.82 -2.48
N GLU A 77 -0.16 5.43 -2.95
CA GLU A 77 -0.16 6.80 -3.46
C GLU A 77 0.21 7.81 -2.36
N GLU A 78 -0.41 7.71 -1.19
CA GLU A 78 -0.08 8.52 -0.01
C GLU A 78 1.38 8.32 0.41
N GLY A 79 1.87 7.07 0.42
CA GLY A 79 3.26 6.77 0.74
C GLY A 79 4.27 7.38 -0.24
N LEU A 80 3.96 7.36 -1.54
CA LEU A 80 4.79 7.98 -2.58
C LEU A 80 4.77 9.50 -2.48
N GLN A 81 3.60 10.10 -2.23
CA GLN A 81 3.46 11.54 -2.00
C GLN A 81 4.25 11.98 -0.76
N GLN A 82 4.11 11.27 0.36
CA GLN A 82 4.87 11.54 1.59
C GLN A 82 6.39 11.41 1.36
N GLY A 83 6.84 10.38 0.63
CA GLY A 83 8.25 10.21 0.29
C GLY A 83 8.79 11.34 -0.60
N THR A 84 7.99 11.79 -1.56
CA THR A 84 8.32 12.93 -2.43
C THR A 84 8.45 14.21 -1.62
N ILE A 85 7.46 14.51 -0.77
CA ILE A 85 7.46 15.69 0.10
C ILE A 85 8.68 15.66 1.03
N LYS A 86 8.97 14.52 1.65
CA LYS A 86 10.15 14.37 2.52
C LYS A 86 11.45 14.67 1.77
N THR A 87 11.60 14.13 0.55
CA THR A 87 12.77 14.39 -0.28
C THR A 87 12.92 15.87 -0.62
N LEU A 88 11.82 16.54 -0.97
CA LEU A 88 11.81 17.97 -1.25
C LEU A 88 12.18 18.79 -0.01
N ILE A 89 11.69 18.41 1.17
CA ILE A 89 12.05 19.05 2.46
C ILE A 89 13.55 18.92 2.72
N ASP A 90 14.12 17.74 2.53
CA ASP A 90 15.55 17.48 2.76
C ASP A 90 16.40 18.33 1.77
N LEU A 91 16.01 18.41 0.49
CA LEU A 91 16.70 19.25 -0.50
C LEU A 91 16.66 20.75 -0.16
N VAL A 92 15.54 21.25 0.35
CA VAL A 92 15.42 22.65 0.82
C VAL A 92 16.29 22.89 2.05
N LYS A 93 16.31 21.94 3.00
CA LYS A 93 17.17 22.03 4.20
C LYS A 93 18.66 22.00 3.87
N ASP A 94 19.04 21.26 2.84
CA ASP A 94 20.41 21.21 2.32
C ASP A 94 20.78 22.44 1.48
N GLY A 95 19.84 23.36 1.24
CA GLY A 95 20.05 24.57 0.44
C GLY A 95 20.20 24.30 -1.06
N LEU A 96 19.79 23.12 -1.53
CA LEU A 96 19.91 22.69 -2.93
C LEU A 96 18.68 23.03 -3.77
N LEU A 97 17.56 23.38 -3.13
CA LEU A 97 16.29 23.70 -3.78
C LEU A 97 15.62 24.87 -3.07
N ASP A 98 15.10 25.83 -3.84
CA ASP A 98 14.29 26.92 -3.29
C ASP A 98 12.95 26.40 -2.76
N ILE A 99 12.51 26.99 -1.65
CA ILE A 99 11.30 26.55 -0.96
C ILE A 99 10.04 26.74 -1.80
N GLU A 100 10.01 27.76 -2.65
CA GLU A 100 8.91 28.04 -3.58
C GLU A 100 8.78 26.92 -4.62
N ILE A 101 9.90 26.50 -5.21
CA ILE A 101 9.93 25.43 -6.21
C ILE A 101 9.58 24.09 -5.57
N ALA A 102 10.04 23.85 -4.34
CA ALA A 102 9.71 22.65 -3.59
C ALA A 102 8.22 22.56 -3.25
N ALA A 103 7.61 23.66 -2.81
CA ALA A 103 6.18 23.74 -2.51
C ALA A 103 5.34 23.51 -3.78
N GLU A 104 5.70 24.15 -4.90
CA GLU A 104 5.03 23.94 -6.19
C GLU A 104 5.10 22.48 -6.64
N ARG A 105 6.29 21.85 -6.57
CA ARG A 105 6.48 20.43 -6.91
C ARG A 105 5.76 19.47 -5.98
N ALA A 106 5.53 19.86 -4.73
CA ALA A 106 4.70 19.12 -3.78
C ALA A 106 3.20 19.36 -3.98
N ASN A 107 2.83 20.27 -4.89
CA ASN A 107 1.45 20.73 -5.09
C ASN A 107 0.83 21.31 -3.79
N LEU A 108 1.64 22.06 -3.04
CA LEU A 108 1.31 22.70 -1.77
C LEU A 108 1.62 24.20 -1.83
N THR A 109 1.01 24.97 -0.94
CA THR A 109 1.44 26.35 -0.69
C THR A 109 2.77 26.38 0.06
N VAL A 110 3.49 27.50 -0.03
CA VAL A 110 4.76 27.69 0.71
C VAL A 110 4.53 27.61 2.22
N GLU A 111 3.38 28.10 2.70
CA GLU A 111 2.96 28.03 4.09
C GLU A 111 2.74 26.59 4.55
N GLU A 112 1.97 25.80 3.80
CA GLU A 112 1.75 24.37 4.10
C GLU A 112 3.05 23.58 4.09
N PHE A 113 3.93 23.86 3.11
CA PHE A 113 5.23 23.22 3.01
C PHE A 113 6.11 23.54 4.23
N LYS A 114 6.14 24.80 4.68
CA LYS A 114 6.85 25.21 5.92
C LYS A 114 6.35 24.46 7.15
N VAL A 115 5.03 24.31 7.31
CA VAL A 115 4.44 23.52 8.42
C VAL A 115 4.91 22.06 8.38
N LEU A 116 5.01 21.46 7.19
CA LEU A 116 5.51 20.09 7.05
C LEU A 116 7.02 19.98 7.35
N MET A 117 7.82 21.03 7.08
CA MET A 117 9.24 21.06 7.44
C MET A 117 9.49 21.06 8.96
N GLU A 118 8.54 21.62 9.73
CA GLU A 118 8.60 21.76 11.20
C GLU A 118 8.11 20.52 11.95
N LYS A 119 7.26 19.68 11.34
CA LYS A 119 6.83 18.40 11.93
C LYS A 119 7.99 17.40 11.96
N LYS A 120 8.51 17.12 13.16
CA LYS A 120 9.49 16.06 13.45
C LYS A 120 8.81 14.78 13.92
#